data_AF-A0A9P5A6K1-F1
#
_entry.id   AF-A0A9P5A6K1-F1
#
_cell.length_a   1.000
_cell.length_b   1.000
_cell.length_c   1.000
_cell.angle_alpha   90.00
_cell.angle_beta   90.00
_cell.angle_gamma   90.00
#
_symmetry.space_group_name_H-M   'P 1'
#
loop_
_entity.id
_entity.type
_entity.pdbx_description
1 polymer ?
#
loop_
_entity_poly.entity_id
_entity_poly.type
_entity_poly.pdbx_seq_one_letter_code
_entity_poly.pdbx_strand_id
1 'polypeptide(L)'
;MAAQQNSDYELLTEHFGYPPVSLLDDIINTVNVLADRALDSVERLLLSIPPQSLGFSNKHASKDGTPSLPPDEAAKLEIEHGTHQLETLLNASIDKNFDLFELYTMRNILTVRPNDQPYMRLAHYEGLDFTSLEGPDRPTTESVTALRRRLHASQRLHTALESERARNDALLAKLRSVLGVVPGQVKAEEGQAQASDGSAFGFLRDKANLQAAGTDKPIATTTEFTLSQLQALRALSTSLRTLLPDLGPMDADTPMEESSSSSRTWRRERVEYVEGASRKYLETARGLELGDQGEVRDGEWQGEGRKITRSDVEGLEQVAALLGQKSSTTGEAPGNGEPMDQS
;
A
#
# COMPACT_ATOMS: atom_id res chain seq x y z
N MET A 1 -12.84 -27.63 61.06
CA MET A 1 -14.10 -26.91 60.79
C MET A 1 -13.86 -25.46 60.38
N ALA A 2 -13.02 -24.67 61.07
CA ALA A 2 -12.69 -23.31 60.66
C ALA A 2 -12.01 -23.22 59.27
N ALA A 3 -11.10 -24.15 58.94
CA ALA A 3 -10.46 -24.20 57.62
C ALA A 3 -11.45 -24.47 56.47
N GLN A 4 -12.51 -25.24 56.71
CA GLN A 4 -13.55 -25.54 55.72
C GLN A 4 -14.42 -24.31 55.44
N GLN A 5 -14.81 -23.59 56.50
CA GLN A 5 -15.58 -22.35 56.36
C GLN A 5 -14.81 -21.27 55.62
N ASN A 6 -13.49 -21.19 55.80
CA ASN A 6 -12.65 -20.27 55.05
C ASN A 6 -12.60 -20.62 53.56
N SER A 7 -12.49 -21.92 53.22
CA SER A 7 -12.48 -22.34 51.81
C SER A 7 -13.80 -22.10 51.09
N ASP A 8 -14.95 -22.22 51.78
CA ASP A 8 -16.25 -21.91 51.20
C ASP A 8 -16.39 -20.40 50.96
N TYR A 9 -15.92 -19.60 51.91
CA TYR A 9 -15.94 -18.14 51.79
C TYR A 9 -15.07 -17.65 50.64
N GLU A 10 -13.87 -18.22 50.46
CA GLU A 10 -12.98 -17.92 49.33
C GLU A 10 -13.64 -18.29 47.99
N LEU A 11 -14.23 -19.48 47.90
CA LEU A 11 -14.90 -19.98 46.70
C LEU A 11 -16.09 -19.10 46.31
N LEU A 12 -16.91 -18.70 47.28
CA LEU A 12 -18.04 -17.80 47.07
C LEU A 12 -17.56 -16.39 46.70
N THR A 13 -16.49 -15.91 47.34
CA THR A 13 -15.91 -14.60 47.02
C THR A 13 -15.35 -14.57 45.60
N GLU A 14 -14.70 -15.65 45.16
CA GLU A 14 -14.23 -15.79 43.78
C GLU A 14 -15.41 -15.88 42.80
N HIS A 15 -16.46 -16.61 43.14
CA HIS A 15 -17.65 -16.74 42.29
C HIS A 15 -18.40 -15.41 42.10
N PHE A 16 -18.65 -14.67 43.19
CA PHE A 16 -19.37 -13.40 43.15
C PHE A 16 -18.49 -12.24 42.69
N GLY A 17 -17.16 -12.35 42.84
CA GLY A 17 -16.22 -11.26 42.60
C GLY A 17 -16.18 -10.22 43.71
N TYR A 18 -16.93 -10.43 44.80
CA TYR A 18 -16.95 -9.61 45.99
C TYR A 18 -17.25 -10.48 47.22
N PRO A 19 -16.89 -10.03 48.43
CA PRO A 19 -17.15 -10.80 49.64
C PRO A 19 -18.66 -10.91 49.93
N PRO A 20 -19.21 -12.10 50.20
CA PRO A 20 -20.64 -12.30 50.48
C PRO A 20 -21.21 -11.38 51.57
N VAL A 21 -20.42 -11.02 52.58
CA VAL A 21 -20.80 -10.10 53.67
C VAL A 21 -21.11 -8.70 53.12
N SER A 22 -20.39 -8.24 52.10
CA SER A 22 -20.61 -6.91 51.51
C SER A 22 -22.00 -6.76 50.89
N LEU A 23 -22.59 -7.83 50.34
CA LEU A 23 -23.97 -7.81 49.86
C LEU A 23 -24.96 -7.59 51.01
N LEU A 24 -24.71 -8.21 52.17
CA LEU A 24 -25.56 -8.07 53.35
C LEU A 24 -25.43 -6.68 53.95
N ASP A 25 -24.21 -6.15 54.04
CA ASP A 25 -23.94 -4.77 54.47
C ASP A 25 -24.68 -3.76 53.60
N ASP A 26 -24.63 -3.92 52.27
CA ASP A 26 -25.34 -3.06 51.33
C ASP A 26 -26.85 -3.14 51.51
N ILE A 27 -27.42 -4.35 51.68
CA ILE A 27 -28.85 -4.52 51.95
C ILE A 27 -29.25 -3.82 53.25
N ILE A 28 -28.52 -4.03 54.35
CA ILE A 28 -28.80 -3.42 55.66
C ILE A 28 -28.74 -1.89 55.56
N ASN A 29 -27.69 -1.36 54.91
CA ASN A 29 -27.54 0.07 54.69
C ASN A 29 -28.71 0.64 53.88
N THR A 30 -29.15 -0.03 52.82
CA THR A 30 -30.29 0.43 52.01
C THR A 30 -31.60 0.42 52.79
N VAL A 31 -31.82 -0.57 53.66
CA VAL A 31 -33.03 -0.67 54.49
C VAL A 31 -33.05 0.42 55.54
N ASN A 32 -31.92 0.69 56.21
CA ASN A 32 -31.82 1.79 57.18
C ASN A 32 -32.13 3.14 56.52
N VAL A 33 -31.52 3.41 55.37
CA VAL A 33 -31.78 4.64 54.60
C VAL A 33 -33.25 4.73 54.15
N LEU A 34 -33.88 3.61 53.80
CA LEU A 34 -35.29 3.59 53.41
C LEU A 34 -36.22 3.80 54.62
N ALA A 35 -35.88 3.23 55.77
CA ALA A 35 -36.61 3.40 57.02
C ALA A 35 -36.60 4.87 57.46
N ASP A 36 -35.44 5.51 57.47
CA ASP A 36 -35.30 6.95 57.78
C ASP A 36 -36.14 7.81 56.84
N ARG A 37 -36.06 7.54 55.53
CA ARG A 37 -36.87 8.25 54.52
C ARG A 37 -38.37 8.04 54.69
N ALA A 38 -38.78 6.83 55.08
CA ALA A 38 -40.18 6.52 55.33
C ALA A 38 -40.69 7.26 56.57
N LEU A 39 -39.90 7.30 57.65
CA LEU A 39 -40.21 8.04 58.87
C LEU A 39 -40.32 9.54 58.59
N ASP A 40 -39.35 10.12 57.87
CA ASP A 40 -39.40 11.52 57.39
C ASP A 40 -40.69 11.80 56.59
N SER A 41 -41.08 10.86 55.73
CA SER A 41 -42.29 11.02 54.90
C SER A 41 -43.57 10.96 55.74
N VAL A 42 -43.61 10.09 56.76
CA VAL A 42 -44.72 9.97 57.70
C VAL A 42 -44.82 11.23 58.54
N GLU A 43 -43.70 11.74 59.07
CA GLU A 43 -43.67 12.98 59.84
C GLU A 43 -44.17 14.17 59.01
N ARG A 44 -43.66 14.35 57.80
CA ARG A 44 -44.11 15.41 56.88
C ARG A 44 -45.60 15.29 56.56
N LEU A 45 -46.10 14.06 56.37
CA LEU A 45 -47.50 13.82 56.09
C LEU A 45 -48.37 14.16 57.31
N LEU A 46 -47.99 13.74 58.52
CA LEU A 46 -48.69 14.06 59.75
C LEU A 46 -48.70 15.58 60.03
N LEU A 47 -47.59 16.27 59.78
CA LEU A 47 -47.49 17.72 59.91
C LEU A 47 -48.31 18.49 58.85
N SER A 48 -48.57 17.88 57.69
CA SER A 48 -49.39 18.49 56.63
C SER A 48 -50.90 18.40 56.89
N ILE A 49 -51.33 17.45 57.73
CA ILE A 49 -52.74 17.25 58.06
C ILE A 49 -53.12 18.19 59.21
N PRO A 50 -54.27 18.91 59.14
CA PRO A 50 -54.69 19.79 60.22
C PRO A 50 -54.89 18.99 61.52
N PRO A 51 -54.43 19.52 62.68
CA PRO A 51 -54.40 18.77 63.95
C PRO A 51 -55.80 18.31 64.41
N GLN A 52 -56.84 19.06 64.04
CA GLN A 52 -58.23 18.75 64.33
C GLN A 52 -58.70 17.44 63.66
N SER A 53 -58.16 17.09 62.49
CA SER A 53 -58.49 15.85 61.78
C SER A 53 -57.74 14.64 62.32
N LEU A 54 -56.62 14.86 63.00
CA LEU A 54 -55.81 13.84 63.67
C LEU A 54 -56.33 13.50 65.08
N GLY A 55 -57.33 14.24 65.57
CA GLY A 55 -57.92 14.04 66.89
C GLY A 55 -57.34 14.93 67.99
N PHE A 56 -56.42 15.85 67.67
CA PHE A 56 -55.97 16.89 68.61
C PHE A 56 -57.11 17.88 68.80
N SER A 57 -57.85 17.73 69.90
CA SER A 57 -58.95 18.63 70.26
C SER A 57 -58.53 19.54 71.42
N ASN A 58 -59.01 20.79 71.39
CA ASN A 58 -58.82 21.79 72.46
C ASN A 58 -59.38 21.38 73.83
N LYS A 59 -59.91 20.15 73.99
CA LYS A 59 -60.47 19.64 75.25
C LYS A 59 -59.40 19.17 76.25
N HIS A 60 -58.15 19.05 75.84
CA HIS A 60 -57.02 18.70 76.71
C HIS A 60 -56.19 19.93 77.14
N ALA A 61 -56.83 21.09 77.32
CA ALA A 61 -56.20 22.18 78.06
C ALA A 61 -55.97 21.72 79.51
N SER A 62 -54.71 21.63 79.93
CA SER A 62 -54.28 21.20 81.26
C SER A 62 -55.09 21.83 82.39
N LYS A 63 -55.46 21.01 83.37
CA LYS A 63 -55.99 21.45 84.67
C LYS A 63 -54.93 22.10 85.58
N ASP A 64 -53.65 22.03 85.20
CA ASP A 64 -52.53 22.63 85.94
C ASP A 64 -51.96 23.82 85.16
N GLY A 65 -51.86 24.96 85.84
CA GLY A 65 -51.54 26.28 85.30
C GLY A 65 -50.09 26.48 84.82
N THR A 66 -49.64 25.68 83.86
CA THR A 66 -48.48 25.98 83.02
C THR A 66 -48.91 26.79 81.79
N PRO A 67 -48.06 27.69 81.24
CA PRO A 67 -48.41 28.45 80.05
C PRO A 67 -48.65 27.47 78.89
N SER A 68 -49.91 27.32 78.49
CA SER A 68 -50.33 26.48 77.38
C SER A 68 -49.69 27.01 76.10
N LEU A 69 -48.78 26.23 75.52
CA LEU A 69 -48.38 26.39 74.13
C LEU A 69 -49.64 26.43 73.25
N PRO A 70 -49.63 27.16 72.12
CA PRO A 70 -50.75 27.13 71.18
C PRO A 70 -51.02 25.67 70.77
N PRO A 71 -52.30 25.29 70.57
CA PRO A 71 -52.68 23.90 70.35
C PRO A 71 -52.00 23.27 69.12
N ASP A 72 -51.64 24.11 68.15
CA ASP A 72 -50.93 23.70 66.94
C ASP A 72 -49.45 23.38 67.21
N GLU A 73 -48.79 24.05 68.16
CA GLU A 73 -47.41 23.72 68.56
C GLU A 73 -47.37 22.49 69.47
N ALA A 74 -48.38 22.31 70.33
CA ALA A 74 -48.52 21.12 71.15
C ALA A 74 -48.71 19.86 70.29
N ALA A 75 -49.54 19.93 69.25
CA ALA A 75 -49.74 18.82 68.30
C ALA A 75 -48.45 18.48 67.54
N LYS A 76 -47.65 19.48 67.14
CA LYS A 76 -46.35 19.25 66.47
C LYS A 76 -45.37 18.53 67.37
N LEU A 77 -45.22 18.98 68.62
CA LEU A 77 -44.32 18.33 69.59
C LEU A 77 -44.75 16.89 69.91
N GLU A 78 -46.06 16.62 69.96
CA GLU A 78 -46.57 15.26 70.17
C GLU A 78 -46.32 14.36 68.95
N ILE A 79 -46.46 14.90 67.73
CA ILE A 79 -46.11 14.20 66.48
C ILE A 79 -44.60 13.91 66.45
N GLU A 80 -43.74 14.89 66.69
CA GLU A 80 -42.27 14.73 66.71
C GLU A 80 -41.82 13.71 67.76
N HIS A 81 -42.42 13.74 68.96
CA HIS A 81 -42.14 12.76 69.99
C HIS A 81 -42.63 11.35 69.59
N GLY A 82 -43.81 11.25 68.97
CA GLY A 82 -44.34 9.98 68.47
C GLY A 82 -43.53 9.40 67.31
N THR A 83 -43.07 10.24 66.37
CA THR A 83 -42.22 9.82 65.26
C THR A 83 -40.85 9.36 65.77
N HIS A 84 -40.28 10.04 66.75
CA HIS A 84 -39.03 9.61 67.38
C HIS A 84 -39.15 8.29 68.16
N GLN A 85 -40.27 8.06 68.84
CA GLN A 85 -40.55 6.76 69.46
C GLN A 85 -40.69 5.64 68.43
N LEU A 86 -41.38 5.93 67.31
CA LEU A 86 -41.52 4.99 66.19
C LEU A 86 -40.17 4.68 65.55
N GLU A 87 -39.33 5.69 65.33
CA GLU A 87 -37.96 5.55 64.83
C GLU A 87 -37.14 4.60 65.71
N THR A 88 -37.15 4.84 67.02
CA THR A 88 -36.41 4.00 67.97
C THR A 88 -36.88 2.55 67.93
N LEU A 89 -38.20 2.33 67.87
CA LEU A 89 -38.78 0.99 67.78
C LEU A 89 -38.48 0.31 66.43
N LEU A 90 -38.55 1.07 65.33
CA LEU A 90 -38.29 0.58 64.00
C LEU A 90 -36.83 0.16 63.87
N ASN A 91 -35.88 1.00 64.29
CA ASN A 91 -34.46 0.70 64.25
C ASN A 91 -34.12 -0.54 65.08
N ALA A 92 -34.63 -0.63 66.32
CA ALA A 92 -34.44 -1.82 67.16
C ALA A 92 -35.04 -3.10 66.53
N SER A 93 -36.14 -2.97 65.79
CA SER A 93 -36.76 -4.09 65.08
C SER A 93 -36.00 -4.49 63.82
N ILE A 94 -35.46 -3.52 63.09
CA ILE A 94 -34.65 -3.74 61.89
C ILE A 94 -33.36 -4.43 62.30
N ASP A 95 -32.60 -3.90 63.25
CA ASP A 95 -31.35 -4.49 63.74
C ASP A 95 -31.54 -5.97 64.09
N LYS A 96 -32.53 -6.28 64.95
CA LYS A 96 -32.78 -7.66 65.39
C LYS A 96 -33.18 -8.61 64.25
N ASN A 97 -34.04 -8.15 63.33
CA ASN A 97 -34.51 -9.01 62.24
C ASN A 97 -33.45 -9.17 61.15
N PHE A 98 -32.66 -8.13 60.90
CA PHE A 98 -31.59 -8.16 59.91
C PHE A 98 -30.34 -8.89 60.41
N ASP A 99 -30.05 -8.89 61.72
CA ASP A 99 -29.07 -9.81 62.33
C ASP A 99 -29.46 -11.29 62.08
N LEU A 100 -30.76 -11.61 62.25
CA LEU A 100 -31.27 -12.96 62.01
C LEU A 100 -31.24 -13.31 60.51
N PHE A 101 -31.54 -12.35 59.65
CA PHE A 101 -31.45 -12.50 58.21
C PHE A 101 -30.01 -12.73 57.75
N GLU A 102 -29.05 -11.97 58.27
CA GLU A 102 -27.63 -12.15 58.00
C GLU A 102 -27.19 -13.56 58.38
N LEU A 103 -27.51 -13.98 59.60
CA LEU A 103 -27.19 -15.32 60.10
C LEU A 103 -27.82 -16.42 59.25
N TYR A 104 -29.08 -16.26 58.86
CA TYR A 104 -29.79 -17.24 58.04
C TYR A 104 -29.17 -17.34 56.64
N THR A 105 -28.88 -16.19 56.03
CA THR A 105 -28.35 -16.10 54.66
C THR A 105 -26.95 -16.68 54.60
N MET A 106 -26.08 -16.31 55.54
CA MET A 106 -24.71 -16.83 55.64
C MET A 106 -24.64 -18.31 56.04
N ARG A 107 -25.72 -18.88 56.59
CA ARG A 107 -25.75 -20.30 56.98
C ARG A 107 -26.40 -21.21 55.94
N ASN A 108 -27.42 -20.72 55.23
CA ASN A 108 -28.28 -21.56 54.39
C ASN A 108 -28.27 -21.21 52.90
N ILE A 109 -28.03 -19.95 52.54
CA ILE A 109 -28.10 -19.50 51.15
C ILE A 109 -26.69 -19.38 50.58
N LEU A 110 -25.84 -18.59 51.25
CA LEU A 110 -24.45 -18.33 50.85
C LEU A 110 -23.52 -19.36 51.50
N THR A 111 -23.85 -20.64 51.34
CA THR A 111 -23.03 -21.76 51.82
C THR A 111 -22.92 -22.86 50.78
N VAL A 112 -21.75 -23.48 50.75
CA VAL A 112 -21.48 -24.68 49.97
C VAL A 112 -21.48 -25.86 50.92
N ARG A 113 -22.15 -26.94 50.56
CA ARG A 113 -22.12 -28.15 51.41
C ARG A 113 -20.73 -28.76 51.32
N PRO A 114 -20.12 -29.18 52.44
CA PRO A 114 -18.76 -29.73 52.43
C PRO A 114 -18.64 -30.99 51.57
N ASN A 115 -19.74 -31.73 51.39
CA ASN A 115 -19.77 -32.92 50.54
C ASN A 115 -19.79 -32.59 49.03
N ASP A 116 -20.31 -31.42 48.67
CA ASP A 116 -20.46 -30.99 47.27
C ASP A 116 -19.28 -30.13 46.81
N GLN A 117 -18.55 -29.52 47.77
CA GLN A 117 -17.38 -28.67 47.54
C GLN A 117 -16.33 -29.30 46.59
N PRO A 118 -15.95 -30.59 46.70
CA PRO A 118 -14.95 -31.19 45.82
C PRO A 118 -15.43 -31.38 44.37
N TYR A 119 -16.75 -31.39 44.15
CA TYR A 119 -17.36 -31.56 42.84
C TYR A 119 -17.73 -30.24 42.19
N MET A 120 -17.60 -29.12 42.90
CA MET A 120 -17.88 -27.79 42.39
C MET A 120 -16.63 -27.20 41.73
N ARG A 121 -16.78 -26.77 40.47
CA ARG A 121 -15.73 -26.08 39.70
C ARG A 121 -16.31 -24.80 39.14
N LEU A 122 -15.62 -23.67 39.35
CA LEU A 122 -16.03 -22.39 38.79
C LEU A 122 -15.68 -22.35 37.30
N ALA A 123 -16.44 -21.56 36.54
CA ALA A 123 -16.33 -21.52 35.08
C ALA A 123 -14.93 -21.13 34.58
N HIS A 124 -14.23 -20.21 35.26
CA HIS A 124 -12.87 -19.81 34.88
C HIS A 124 -11.81 -20.86 35.16
N TYR A 125 -12.14 -21.92 35.90
CA TYR A 125 -11.29 -23.07 36.01
C TYR A 125 -11.46 -24.04 34.84
N GLU A 126 -12.48 -23.92 33.98
CA GLU A 126 -12.69 -24.81 32.84
C GLU A 126 -11.48 -24.82 31.88
N GLY A 127 -11.00 -26.00 31.50
CA GLY A 127 -9.82 -26.16 30.63
C GLY A 127 -8.47 -25.97 31.31
N LEU A 128 -8.43 -25.64 32.61
CA LEU A 128 -7.19 -25.67 33.39
C LEU A 128 -6.93 -27.08 33.94
N ASP A 129 -5.91 -27.74 33.40
CA ASP A 129 -5.42 -29.03 33.90
C ASP A 129 -4.18 -28.83 34.78
N PHE A 130 -4.41 -28.71 36.08
CA PHE A 130 -3.33 -28.54 37.07
C PHE A 130 -2.55 -29.84 37.34
N THR A 131 -3.01 -30.99 36.84
CA THR A 131 -2.29 -32.27 36.89
C THR A 131 -0.96 -32.22 36.13
N SER A 132 -0.86 -31.35 35.12
CA SER A 132 0.33 -31.18 34.30
C SER A 132 1.42 -30.31 34.98
N LEU A 133 1.14 -29.73 36.15
CA LEU A 133 2.11 -28.88 36.87
C LEU A 133 3.31 -29.64 37.43
N GLU A 134 3.19 -30.95 37.64
CA GLU A 134 4.26 -31.83 38.12
C GLU A 134 5.09 -32.45 36.97
N GLY A 135 4.72 -32.17 35.72
CA GLY A 135 5.42 -32.65 34.54
C GLY A 135 6.76 -31.94 34.29
N PRO A 136 7.70 -32.58 33.57
CA PRO A 136 8.99 -31.99 33.21
C PRO A 136 8.87 -30.77 32.28
N ASP A 137 7.73 -30.61 31.58
CA ASP A 137 7.42 -29.51 30.66
C ASP A 137 6.73 -28.32 31.34
N ARG A 138 6.81 -28.20 32.68
CA ARG A 138 6.25 -27.06 33.40
C ARG A 138 6.84 -25.75 32.84
N PRO A 139 6.00 -24.79 32.39
CA PRO A 139 6.49 -23.49 31.96
C PRO A 139 7.07 -22.74 33.16
N THR A 140 8.40 -22.69 33.24
CA THR A 140 9.12 -21.87 34.21
C THR A 140 9.25 -20.45 33.68
N THR A 141 9.43 -19.47 34.58
CA THR A 141 9.74 -18.09 34.17
C THR A 141 11.00 -18.04 33.32
N GLU A 142 11.96 -18.93 33.59
CA GLU A 142 13.16 -19.12 32.79
C GLU A 142 12.87 -19.63 31.38
N SER A 143 11.99 -20.64 31.21
CA SER A 143 11.64 -21.14 29.86
C SER A 143 10.90 -20.08 29.05
N VAL A 144 10.00 -19.32 29.69
CA VAL A 144 9.29 -18.20 29.04
C VAL A 144 10.26 -17.09 28.64
N THR A 145 11.21 -16.72 29.50
CA THR A 145 12.20 -15.69 29.16
C THR A 145 13.17 -16.17 28.07
N ALA A 146 13.54 -17.45 28.06
CA ALA A 146 14.32 -18.06 26.98
C ALA A 146 13.56 -18.01 25.64
N LEU A 147 12.26 -18.34 25.64
CA LEU A 147 11.40 -18.23 24.47
C LEU A 147 11.27 -16.77 23.99
N ARG A 148 11.09 -15.81 24.90
CA ARG A 148 11.08 -14.38 24.57
C ARG A 148 12.40 -13.95 23.92
N ARG A 149 13.55 -14.36 24.47
CA ARG A 149 14.87 -14.07 23.88
C ARG A 149 15.02 -14.70 22.49
N ARG A 150 14.58 -15.95 22.32
CA ARG A 150 14.58 -16.64 21.03
C ARG A 150 13.70 -15.92 20.01
N LEU A 151 12.52 -15.48 20.42
CA LEU A 151 11.60 -14.71 19.59
C LEU A 151 12.24 -13.37 19.18
N HIS A 152 12.82 -12.63 20.11
CA HIS A 152 13.53 -11.38 19.79
C HIS A 152 14.72 -11.60 18.84
N ALA A 153 15.50 -12.67 19.03
CA ALA A 153 16.58 -13.03 18.12
C ALA A 153 16.05 -13.38 16.72
N SER A 154 14.94 -14.13 16.64
CA SER A 154 14.28 -14.46 15.37
C SER A 154 13.72 -13.22 14.68
N GLN A 155 13.15 -12.28 15.42
CA GLN A 155 12.66 -11.01 14.86
C GLN A 155 13.80 -10.15 14.32
N ARG A 156 14.92 -10.05 15.05
CA ARG A 156 16.12 -9.32 14.57
C ARG A 156 16.73 -9.95 13.32
N LEU A 157 16.75 -11.28 13.25
CA LEU A 157 17.20 -11.98 12.05
C LEU A 157 16.26 -11.71 10.89
N HIS A 158 14.95 -11.71 11.12
CA HIS A 158 13.95 -11.45 10.09
C HIS A 158 14.13 -10.04 9.49
N THR A 159 14.29 -9.00 10.30
CA THR A 159 14.52 -7.64 9.80
C THR A 159 15.84 -7.52 9.02
N ALA A 160 16.89 -8.20 9.47
CA ALA A 160 18.16 -8.25 8.74
C ALA A 160 17.99 -8.93 7.36
N LEU A 161 17.30 -10.07 7.30
CA LEU A 161 17.01 -10.77 6.04
C LEU A 161 16.15 -9.95 5.09
N GLU A 162 15.16 -9.22 5.60
CA GLU A 162 14.36 -8.30 4.78
C GLU A 162 15.21 -7.17 4.19
N SER A 163 16.14 -6.62 4.98
CA SER A 163 17.07 -5.60 4.49
C SER A 163 18.03 -6.15 3.42
N GLU A 164 18.52 -7.38 3.58
CA GLU A 164 19.37 -8.04 2.58
C GLU A 164 18.60 -8.40 1.33
N ARG A 165 17.35 -8.87 1.48
CA ARG A 165 16.45 -9.10 0.35
C ARG A 165 16.25 -7.82 -0.45
N ALA A 166 15.95 -6.70 0.21
CA ALA A 166 15.79 -5.41 -0.46
C ALA A 166 17.07 -4.94 -1.16
N ARG A 167 18.25 -5.16 -0.57
CA ARG A 167 19.56 -4.88 -1.20
C ARG A 167 19.77 -5.75 -2.44
N ASN A 168 19.51 -7.04 -2.34
CA ASN A 168 19.63 -7.98 -3.45
C ASN A 168 18.66 -7.63 -4.58
N ASP A 169 17.42 -7.27 -4.25
CA ASP A 169 16.43 -6.84 -5.24
C ASP A 169 16.87 -5.54 -5.95
N ALA A 170 17.43 -4.58 -5.22
CA ALA A 170 18.00 -3.36 -5.80
C ALA A 170 19.24 -3.64 -6.67
N LEU A 171 20.13 -4.54 -6.25
CA LEU A 171 21.27 -4.97 -7.05
C LEU A 171 20.82 -5.69 -8.32
N LEU A 172 19.84 -6.59 -8.22
CA LEU A 172 19.25 -7.25 -9.38
C LEU A 172 18.60 -6.24 -10.31
N ALA A 173 17.90 -5.23 -9.80
CA ALA A 173 17.34 -4.15 -10.61
C ALA A 173 18.43 -3.36 -11.35
N LYS A 174 19.56 -3.04 -10.69
CA LYS A 174 20.72 -2.38 -11.32
C LYS A 174 21.39 -3.25 -12.38
N LEU A 175 21.60 -4.54 -12.09
CA LEU A 175 22.18 -5.48 -13.06
C LEU A 175 21.24 -5.63 -14.27
N ARG A 176 19.93 -5.74 -14.03
CA ARG A 176 18.91 -5.77 -15.07
C ARG A 176 18.88 -4.48 -15.89
N SER A 177 18.96 -3.30 -15.27
CA SER A 177 18.98 -2.03 -16.01
C SER A 177 20.23 -1.88 -16.87
N VAL A 178 21.39 -2.28 -16.35
CA VAL A 178 22.66 -2.28 -17.09
C VAL A 178 22.59 -3.25 -18.29
N LEU A 179 21.93 -4.40 -18.12
CA LEU A 179 21.66 -5.37 -19.18
C LEU A 179 20.49 -4.99 -20.10
N GLY A 180 19.76 -3.89 -19.82
CA GLY A 180 18.56 -3.50 -20.57
C GLY A 180 17.35 -4.42 -20.39
N VAL A 181 17.36 -5.27 -19.37
CA VAL A 181 16.27 -6.22 -19.07
C VAL A 181 15.21 -5.53 -18.22
N VAL A 182 14.13 -5.06 -18.83
CA VAL A 182 12.96 -4.58 -18.10
C VAL A 182 12.16 -5.79 -17.58
N PRO A 183 11.88 -5.90 -16.27
CA PRO A 183 11.05 -6.98 -15.74
C PRO A 183 9.62 -6.85 -16.29
N GLY A 184 9.20 -7.80 -17.13
CA GLY A 184 7.88 -7.83 -17.76
C GLY A 184 7.89 -8.06 -19.27
N GLN A 185 9.02 -7.84 -19.97
CA GLN A 185 9.15 -8.16 -21.39
C GLN A 185 9.70 -9.58 -21.60
N VAL A 186 8.91 -10.60 -21.29
CA VAL A 186 9.19 -12.00 -21.71
C VAL A 186 8.41 -12.39 -22.97
N LYS A 187 7.60 -11.47 -23.53
CA LYS A 187 6.98 -11.61 -24.86
C LYS A 187 6.83 -10.25 -25.51
N ALA A 188 7.89 -9.74 -26.13
CA ALA A 188 7.74 -8.80 -27.23
C ALA A 188 8.16 -9.57 -28.48
N GLU A 189 7.24 -9.70 -29.44
CA GLU A 189 7.48 -10.37 -30.71
C GLU A 189 8.71 -9.79 -31.41
N GLU A 190 9.42 -10.67 -32.12
CA GLU A 190 10.56 -10.34 -32.96
C GLU A 190 10.17 -9.23 -33.96
N GLY A 191 10.62 -8.00 -33.73
CA GLY A 191 10.42 -6.91 -34.69
C GLY A 191 10.42 -5.49 -34.14
N GLN A 192 10.27 -5.26 -32.84
CA GLN A 192 10.33 -3.92 -32.26
C GLN A 192 11.18 -3.86 -31.00
N ALA A 193 12.50 -4.01 -31.16
CA ALA A 193 13.45 -3.55 -30.17
C ALA A 193 13.62 -2.03 -30.34
N GLN A 194 12.76 -1.24 -29.70
CA GLN A 194 13.15 0.14 -29.39
C GLN A 194 14.33 0.03 -28.41
N ALA A 195 15.51 0.38 -28.90
CA ALA A 195 16.70 0.51 -28.10
C ALA A 195 16.38 1.46 -26.94
N SER A 196 16.35 0.92 -25.71
CA SER A 196 16.47 1.78 -24.55
C SER A 196 17.90 2.35 -24.57
N ASP A 197 18.05 3.59 -25.01
CA ASP A 197 19.32 4.36 -25.08
C ASP A 197 20.10 4.45 -23.74
N GLY A 198 19.62 3.80 -22.67
CA GLY A 198 20.23 3.78 -21.34
C GLY A 198 20.94 2.48 -20.93
N SER A 199 20.90 1.39 -21.71
CA SER A 199 21.54 0.12 -21.30
C SER A 199 22.98 0.00 -21.80
N ALA A 200 23.96 0.22 -20.90
CA ALA A 200 25.38 0.17 -21.23
C ALA A 200 25.86 -1.17 -21.82
N PHE A 201 25.23 -2.30 -21.44
CA PHE A 201 25.57 -3.63 -21.94
C PHE A 201 24.40 -4.35 -22.66
N GLY A 202 23.34 -3.63 -23.05
CA GLY A 202 22.21 -4.22 -23.79
C GLY A 202 22.62 -4.89 -25.10
N PHE A 203 23.66 -4.36 -25.76
CA PHE A 203 24.23 -4.92 -26.98
C PHE A 203 24.79 -6.36 -26.84
N LEU A 204 25.13 -6.80 -25.62
CA LEU A 204 25.59 -8.19 -25.38
C LEU A 204 24.44 -9.21 -25.43
N ARG A 205 23.22 -8.76 -25.16
CA ARG A 205 22.01 -9.59 -25.22
C ARG A 205 21.50 -9.67 -26.65
N ASP A 206 21.44 -8.53 -27.34
CA ASP A 206 20.91 -8.42 -28.70
C ASP A 206 21.99 -8.80 -29.73
N LYS A 207 22.49 -10.05 -29.65
CA LYS A 207 23.50 -10.61 -30.58
C LYS A 207 22.98 -10.80 -32.00
N ALA A 208 21.69 -10.60 -32.25
CA ALA A 208 21.01 -10.90 -33.52
C ALA A 208 21.67 -10.19 -34.71
N ASN A 209 22.07 -8.93 -34.58
CA ASN A 209 22.73 -8.18 -35.66
C ASN A 209 24.17 -8.64 -35.93
N LEU A 210 24.82 -9.28 -34.96
CA LEU A 210 26.21 -9.74 -35.07
C LEU A 210 26.31 -11.22 -35.49
N GLN A 211 25.28 -12.03 -35.21
CA GLN A 211 25.25 -13.46 -35.56
C GLN A 211 24.83 -13.75 -37.01
N ALA A 212 24.44 -12.73 -37.79
CA ALA A 212 24.17 -12.90 -39.23
C ALA A 212 25.37 -13.48 -40.02
N ALA A 213 26.58 -13.39 -39.46
CA ALA A 213 27.82 -13.96 -40.01
C ALA A 213 28.09 -15.43 -39.60
N GLY A 214 27.18 -16.09 -38.86
CA GLY A 214 27.22 -17.54 -38.62
C GLY A 214 28.28 -18.06 -37.64
N THR A 215 28.92 -17.19 -36.85
CA THR A 215 29.96 -17.61 -35.88
C THR A 215 29.54 -17.33 -34.43
N ASP A 216 29.89 -18.23 -33.52
CA ASP A 216 29.61 -18.10 -32.07
C ASP A 216 30.39 -16.94 -31.40
N LYS A 217 31.40 -16.40 -32.08
CA LYS A 217 32.23 -15.26 -31.65
C LYS A 217 32.31 -14.19 -32.74
N PRO A 218 31.19 -13.52 -33.06
CA PRO A 218 31.12 -12.64 -34.22
C PRO A 218 32.10 -11.47 -34.12
N ILE A 219 32.26 -10.88 -32.92
CA ILE A 219 33.19 -9.76 -32.69
C ILE A 219 34.64 -10.20 -32.95
N ALA A 220 35.08 -11.33 -32.40
CA ALA A 220 36.44 -11.81 -32.61
C ALA A 220 36.70 -12.07 -34.11
N THR A 221 35.79 -12.78 -34.80
CA THR A 221 35.96 -13.12 -36.22
C THR A 221 35.90 -11.91 -37.15
N THR A 222 35.03 -10.93 -36.87
CA THR A 222 34.98 -9.68 -37.64
C THR A 222 36.22 -8.81 -37.39
N THR A 223 36.76 -8.79 -36.16
CA THR A 223 38.02 -8.09 -35.87
C THR A 223 39.22 -8.76 -36.56
N GLU A 224 39.28 -10.09 -36.59
CA GLU A 224 40.34 -10.83 -37.28
C GLU A 224 40.25 -10.65 -38.80
N PHE A 225 39.04 -10.67 -39.36
CA PHE A 225 38.81 -10.40 -40.78
C PHE A 225 39.15 -8.95 -41.15
N THR A 226 38.71 -7.96 -40.38
CA THR A 226 39.06 -6.55 -40.67
C THR A 226 40.56 -6.30 -40.55
N LEU A 227 41.24 -6.95 -39.59
CA LEU A 227 42.69 -6.87 -39.46
C LEU A 227 43.40 -7.49 -40.67
N SER A 228 42.93 -8.64 -41.16
CA SER A 228 43.49 -9.26 -42.38
C SER A 228 43.23 -8.41 -43.64
N GLN A 229 42.04 -7.80 -43.76
CA GLN A 229 41.72 -6.87 -44.86
C GLN A 229 42.54 -5.58 -44.79
N LEU A 230 42.87 -5.08 -43.60
CA LEU A 230 43.76 -3.92 -43.44
C LEU A 230 45.20 -4.22 -43.86
N GLN A 231 45.67 -5.45 -43.66
CA GLN A 231 46.98 -5.87 -44.16
C GLN A 231 46.97 -5.96 -45.70
N ALA A 232 45.90 -6.51 -46.29
CA ALA A 232 45.72 -6.54 -47.74
C ALA A 232 45.62 -5.13 -48.34
N LEU A 233 44.89 -4.22 -47.71
CA LEU A 233 44.81 -2.81 -48.12
C LEU A 233 46.14 -2.08 -47.96
N ARG A 234 46.92 -2.36 -46.91
CA ARG A 234 48.28 -1.82 -46.77
C ARG A 234 49.17 -2.31 -47.90
N ALA A 235 49.15 -3.62 -48.22
CA ALA A 235 49.89 -4.19 -49.33
C ALA A 235 49.49 -3.60 -50.69
N LEU A 236 48.17 -3.40 -50.91
CA LEU A 236 47.64 -2.72 -52.08
C LEU A 236 48.08 -1.25 -52.13
N SER A 237 48.03 -0.54 -51.00
CA SER A 237 48.47 0.86 -50.92
C SER A 237 49.97 1.00 -51.16
N THR A 238 50.79 0.06 -50.68
CA THR A 238 52.22 0.03 -50.96
C THR A 238 52.46 -0.30 -52.43
N SER A 239 51.70 -1.24 -53.01
CA SER A 239 51.79 -1.56 -54.44
C SER A 239 51.38 -0.38 -55.33
N LEU A 240 50.31 0.33 -54.96
CA LEU A 240 49.88 1.56 -55.61
C LEU A 240 50.91 2.66 -55.43
N ARG A 241 51.55 2.76 -54.27
CA ARG A 241 52.60 3.75 -54.00
C ARG A 241 53.90 3.44 -54.75
N THR A 242 54.21 2.18 -55.01
CA THR A 242 55.33 1.77 -55.87
C THR A 242 55.00 1.86 -57.37
N LEU A 243 53.72 1.77 -57.75
CA LEU A 243 53.24 1.98 -59.13
C LEU A 243 52.93 3.45 -59.43
N LEU A 244 52.82 4.29 -58.39
CA LEU A 244 52.66 5.75 -58.50
C LEU A 244 53.80 6.42 -59.30
N PRO A 245 55.09 6.11 -59.08
CA PRO A 245 56.17 6.66 -59.91
C PRO A 245 56.10 6.17 -61.37
N ASP A 246 55.47 5.02 -61.64
CA ASP A 246 55.32 4.44 -62.99
C ASP A 246 54.13 5.05 -63.76
N LEU A 247 53.18 5.69 -63.05
CA LEU A 247 52.04 6.41 -63.63
C LEU A 247 52.29 7.92 -63.81
N GLY A 248 53.50 8.39 -63.53
CA GLY A 248 54.02 9.64 -64.07
C GLY A 248 55.06 10.34 -63.20
N PRO A 249 56.28 10.57 -63.70
CA PRO A 249 57.04 11.76 -63.37
C PRO A 249 56.56 12.90 -64.28
N MET A 250 56.21 14.02 -63.69
CA MET A 250 56.42 15.30 -64.36
C MET A 250 57.01 16.23 -63.32
N ASP A 251 58.23 15.87 -62.91
CA ASP A 251 59.18 16.90 -62.53
C ASP A 251 59.39 17.76 -63.76
N ALA A 252 59.04 19.03 -63.60
CA ALA A 252 59.43 20.09 -64.48
C ALA A 252 60.95 20.12 -64.52
N ASP A 253 61.53 19.73 -65.64
CA ASP A 253 62.54 20.52 -66.33
C ASP A 253 62.91 19.88 -67.68
N THR A 254 63.11 20.74 -68.67
CA THR A 254 63.60 20.52 -70.06
C THR A 254 62.59 20.15 -71.17
N PRO A 255 62.70 20.77 -72.39
CA PRO A 255 61.58 21.05 -73.29
C PRO A 255 61.55 20.19 -74.59
N MET A 256 60.41 20.30 -75.32
CA MET A 256 60.10 19.81 -76.69
C MET A 256 59.93 18.29 -76.84
N GLU A 257 58.98 17.70 -77.58
CA GLU A 257 57.88 18.17 -78.43
C GLU A 257 56.86 17.00 -78.61
N GLU A 258 55.58 17.36 -78.77
CA GLU A 258 54.48 16.65 -79.46
C GLU A 258 54.33 15.11 -79.40
N SER A 259 53.57 14.59 -78.41
CA SER A 259 52.79 13.33 -78.57
C SER A 259 51.70 13.10 -77.49
N SER A 260 51.24 14.13 -76.80
CA SER A 260 50.46 13.98 -75.55
C SER A 260 48.98 14.41 -75.61
N SER A 261 48.36 14.40 -76.78
CA SER A 261 46.94 14.73 -76.91
C SER A 261 46.02 13.58 -76.47
N SER A 262 46.25 12.34 -76.92
CA SER A 262 45.34 11.19 -76.69
C SER A 262 45.24 10.73 -75.22
N SER A 263 46.38 10.71 -74.51
CA SER A 263 46.45 10.31 -73.10
C SER A 263 45.81 11.35 -72.16
N ARG A 264 45.93 12.65 -72.49
CA ARG A 264 45.21 13.71 -71.76
C ARG A 264 43.71 13.65 -71.99
N THR A 265 43.25 13.33 -73.21
CA THR A 265 41.82 13.13 -73.48
C THR A 265 41.22 11.96 -72.68
N TRP A 266 41.88 10.80 -72.60
CA TRP A 266 41.36 9.67 -71.82
C TRP A 266 41.30 9.95 -70.31
N ARG A 267 42.34 10.59 -69.75
CA ARG A 267 42.34 10.98 -68.33
C ARG A 267 41.24 12.00 -68.04
N ARG A 268 41.06 12.99 -68.93
CA ARG A 268 40.02 14.00 -68.82
C ARG A 268 38.62 13.38 -68.92
N GLU A 269 38.39 12.49 -69.88
CA GLU A 269 37.12 11.79 -70.07
C GLU A 269 36.76 10.90 -68.87
N ARG A 270 37.76 10.26 -68.24
CA ARG A 270 37.54 9.50 -67.01
C ARG A 270 37.26 10.38 -65.80
N VAL A 271 37.93 11.53 -65.67
CA VAL A 271 37.63 12.50 -64.60
C VAL A 271 36.22 13.05 -64.78
N GLU A 272 35.85 13.46 -66.01
CA GLU A 272 34.50 13.93 -66.34
C GLU A 272 33.44 12.84 -66.08
N TYR A 273 33.73 11.56 -66.35
CA TYR A 273 32.83 10.45 -66.04
C TYR A 273 32.67 10.22 -64.53
N VAL A 274 33.78 10.24 -63.77
CA VAL A 274 33.75 10.04 -62.32
C VAL A 274 33.05 11.20 -61.62
N GLU A 275 33.31 12.44 -62.04
CA GLU A 275 32.61 13.63 -61.57
C GLU A 275 31.14 13.63 -61.98
N GLY A 276 30.82 13.18 -63.19
CA GLY A 276 29.44 13.05 -63.65
C GLY A 276 28.66 11.98 -62.88
N ALA A 277 29.27 10.83 -62.61
CA ALA A 277 28.67 9.75 -61.85
C ALA A 277 28.50 10.11 -60.36
N SER A 278 29.50 10.79 -59.76
CA SER A 278 29.41 11.27 -58.38
C SER A 278 28.37 12.38 -58.25
N ARG A 279 28.28 13.30 -59.22
CA ARG A 279 27.23 14.33 -59.29
C ARG A 279 25.83 13.69 -59.37
N LYS A 280 25.61 12.78 -60.32
CA LYS A 280 24.33 12.06 -60.44
C LYS A 280 23.96 11.30 -59.18
N TYR A 281 24.93 10.68 -58.50
CA TYR A 281 24.69 9.99 -57.24
C TYR A 281 24.31 10.95 -56.11
N LEU A 282 24.98 12.10 -56.00
CA LEU A 282 24.64 13.13 -55.00
C LEU A 282 23.26 13.76 -55.27
N GLU A 283 22.91 14.01 -56.53
CA GLU A 283 21.57 14.47 -56.93
C GLU A 283 20.50 13.41 -56.62
N THR A 284 20.75 12.14 -56.94
CA THR A 284 19.73 11.06 -56.84
C THR A 284 19.57 10.54 -55.40
N ALA A 285 20.67 10.33 -54.68
CA ALA A 285 20.64 9.68 -53.35
C ALA A 285 20.51 10.68 -52.20
N ARG A 286 20.97 11.93 -52.39
CA ARG A 286 20.99 12.97 -51.35
C ARG A 286 20.12 14.19 -51.67
N GLY A 287 19.55 14.27 -52.88
CA GLY A 287 18.65 15.36 -53.26
C GLY A 287 19.31 16.74 -53.37
N LEU A 288 20.63 16.78 -53.56
CA LEU A 288 21.40 18.03 -53.67
C LEU A 288 21.39 18.50 -55.13
N GLU A 289 20.98 19.74 -55.40
CA GLU A 289 21.12 20.34 -56.73
C GLU A 289 22.54 20.92 -56.86
N LEU A 290 23.32 20.48 -57.85
CA LEU A 290 24.67 21.02 -58.10
C LEU A 290 24.70 21.89 -59.35
N GLY A 291 25.37 23.03 -59.29
CA GLY A 291 25.63 23.90 -60.45
C GLY A 291 26.66 23.31 -61.42
N ASP A 292 26.81 23.93 -62.59
CA ASP A 292 27.72 23.48 -63.67
C ASP A 292 29.18 23.30 -63.20
N GLN A 293 29.59 24.04 -62.16
CA GLN A 293 30.92 23.99 -61.56
C GLN A 293 31.00 23.14 -60.27
N GLY A 294 29.96 22.38 -59.91
CA GLY A 294 29.97 21.49 -58.73
C GLY A 294 29.72 22.19 -57.39
N GLU A 295 29.24 23.43 -57.42
CA GLU A 295 28.72 24.15 -56.26
C GLU A 295 27.37 23.58 -55.83
N VAL A 296 27.13 23.41 -54.52
CA VAL A 296 25.83 23.02 -53.98
C VAL A 296 24.91 24.24 -54.09
N ARG A 297 23.85 24.16 -54.88
CA ARG A 297 22.84 25.21 -54.98
C ARG A 297 21.88 25.07 -53.81
N ASP A 298 22.12 25.87 -52.77
CA ASP A 298 21.13 26.12 -51.73
C ASP A 298 19.91 26.81 -52.38
N GLY A 299 18.71 26.32 -52.08
CA GLY A 299 17.45 26.54 -52.78
C GLY A 299 16.85 27.96 -52.74
N GLU A 300 17.65 29.01 -52.93
CA GLU A 300 17.21 30.40 -53.03
C GLU A 300 17.68 31.07 -54.33
N TRP A 301 17.26 30.54 -55.48
CA TRP A 301 17.34 31.31 -56.74
C TRP A 301 16.15 31.04 -57.67
N GLN A 302 15.47 32.13 -58.07
CA GLN A 302 14.29 32.17 -58.94
C GLN A 302 14.66 32.04 -60.43
N GLY A 303 15.24 30.91 -60.82
CA GLY A 303 15.40 30.49 -62.22
C GLY A 303 14.46 29.33 -62.56
N GLU A 304 14.28 29.00 -63.85
CA GLU A 304 13.45 27.85 -64.30
C GLU A 304 13.76 26.60 -63.46
N GLY A 305 12.78 26.18 -62.65
CA GLY A 305 12.92 25.03 -61.75
C GLY A 305 13.22 23.73 -62.49
N ARG A 306 13.58 22.70 -61.71
CA ARG A 306 13.90 21.33 -62.14
C ARG A 306 13.18 20.95 -63.45
N LYS A 307 13.94 20.74 -64.54
CA LYS A 307 13.39 20.24 -65.81
C LYS A 307 12.83 18.84 -65.56
N ILE A 308 11.52 18.75 -65.40
CA ILE A 308 10.80 17.51 -65.14
C ILE A 308 11.13 16.56 -66.30
N THR A 309 11.76 15.44 -65.97
CA THR A 309 12.14 14.48 -67.00
C THR A 309 10.91 13.69 -67.44
N ARG A 310 10.87 13.23 -68.70
CA ARG A 310 9.72 12.54 -69.26
C ARG A 310 9.25 11.33 -68.40
N SER A 311 10.18 10.64 -67.75
CA SER A 311 9.89 9.54 -66.83
C SER A 311 9.16 9.99 -65.55
N ASP A 312 9.42 11.21 -65.07
CA ASP A 312 8.73 11.75 -63.89
C ASP A 312 7.28 12.10 -64.24
N VAL A 313 7.03 12.56 -65.47
CA VAL A 313 5.67 12.81 -66.00
C VAL A 313 4.90 11.48 -66.15
N GLU A 314 5.55 10.46 -66.72
CA GLU A 314 4.95 9.12 -66.87
C GLU A 314 4.62 8.48 -65.50
N GLY A 315 5.48 8.68 -64.49
CA GLY A 315 5.21 8.24 -63.12
C GLY A 315 4.04 8.98 -62.45
N LEU A 316 3.92 10.29 -62.67
CA LEU A 316 2.78 11.08 -62.18
C LEU A 316 1.48 10.72 -62.89
N GLU A 317 1.51 10.44 -64.19
CA GLU A 317 0.34 9.95 -64.95
C GLU A 317 -0.13 8.59 -64.43
N GLN A 318 0.80 7.70 -64.05
CA GLN A 318 0.46 6.39 -63.49
C GLN A 318 -0.16 6.49 -62.08
N VAL A 319 0.35 7.41 -61.23
CA VAL A 319 -0.23 7.69 -59.91
C VAL A 319 -1.59 8.40 -60.01
N ALA A 320 -1.73 9.33 -60.96
CA ALA A 320 -3.00 9.99 -61.24
C ALA A 320 -4.06 9.00 -61.77
N ALA A 321 -3.67 8.05 -62.63
CA ALA A 321 -4.55 6.99 -63.09
C ALA A 321 -5.02 6.08 -61.93
N LEU A 322 -4.13 5.73 -61.00
CA LEU A 322 -4.48 4.94 -59.81
C LEU A 322 -5.39 5.70 -58.84
N LEU A 323 -5.21 7.01 -58.70
CA LEU A 323 -6.04 7.83 -57.81
C LEU A 323 -7.41 8.16 -58.42
N GLY A 324 -7.49 8.31 -59.75
CA GLY A 324 -8.72 8.53 -60.51
C GLY A 324 -9.66 7.31 -60.57
N GLN A 325 -9.16 6.10 -60.26
CA GLN A 325 -9.96 4.87 -60.25
C GLN A 325 -10.71 4.63 -58.92
N LYS A 326 -10.41 5.41 -57.86
CA LYS A 326 -10.95 5.21 -56.50
C LYS A 326 -12.16 6.11 -56.16
N SER A 327 -12.58 7.00 -57.05
CA SER A 327 -13.61 8.03 -56.79
C SER A 327 -14.99 7.76 -57.41
N SER A 328 -15.26 6.58 -57.97
CA SER A 328 -16.55 6.29 -58.63
C SER A 328 -17.14 4.92 -58.30
N THR A 329 -17.53 4.65 -57.04
CA THR A 329 -18.59 3.68 -56.70
C THR A 329 -19.11 3.92 -55.27
N THR A 330 -20.44 4.11 -55.15
CA THR A 330 -21.34 4.11 -53.94
C THR A 330 -21.25 5.30 -52.96
N GLY A 331 -22.27 6.12 -52.68
CA GLY A 331 -23.70 6.11 -53.04
C GLY A 331 -24.64 5.80 -51.85
N GLU A 332 -25.22 6.87 -51.27
CA GLU A 332 -26.53 7.04 -50.58
C GLU A 332 -26.88 6.41 -49.20
N ALA A 333 -27.57 7.24 -48.40
CA ALA A 333 -28.11 7.07 -47.04
C ALA A 333 -29.54 6.48 -47.02
N PRO A 334 -30.15 6.10 -45.86
CA PRO A 334 -30.90 7.03 -44.97
C PRO A 334 -30.75 6.64 -43.47
N GLY A 335 -31.28 7.28 -42.42
CA GLY A 335 -32.23 8.36 -42.17
C GLY A 335 -32.35 8.54 -40.64
N ASN A 336 -32.76 9.72 -40.17
CA ASN A 336 -32.84 10.12 -38.77
C ASN A 336 -34.31 10.24 -38.32
N GLY A 337 -34.63 9.77 -37.11
CA GLY A 337 -35.64 10.34 -36.20
C GLY A 337 -37.13 10.04 -36.41
N GLU A 338 -37.80 9.55 -35.35
CA GLU A 338 -39.23 9.72 -35.09
C GLU A 338 -39.50 10.11 -33.61
N PRO A 339 -40.68 10.68 -33.29
CA PRO A 339 -40.83 11.81 -32.37
C PRO A 339 -41.57 11.53 -31.04
N MET A 340 -41.59 12.55 -30.17
CA MET A 340 -42.42 12.64 -28.97
C MET A 340 -43.92 12.70 -29.28
N ASP A 341 -44.73 12.04 -28.45
CA ASP A 341 -46.17 12.27 -28.35
C ASP A 341 -46.55 12.70 -26.93
N GLN A 342 -47.46 13.66 -26.84
CA GLN A 342 -48.04 14.21 -25.61
C GLN A 342 -49.34 13.48 -25.26
N SER A 343 -49.50 13.11 -24.00
CA SER A 343 -50.78 13.03 -23.27
C SER A 343 -50.49 12.99 -21.78
#